data_AF-A0A674IXM1-F1
#
_entry.id   AF-A0A674IXM1-F1
#
_cell.length_a   1.000
_cell.length_b   1.000
_cell.length_c   1.000
_cell.angle_alpha   90.00
_cell.angle_beta   90.00
_cell.angle_gamma   90.00
#
_symmetry.space_group_name_H-M   'P 1'
#
loop_
_entity.id
_entity.type
_entity.pdbx_description
1 polymer ?
#
loop_
_entity_poly.entity_id
_entity_poly.type
_entity_poly.pdbx_seq_one_letter_code
_entity_poly.pdbx_strand_id
1 'polypeptide(L)'
;RPPLRAAPRGRDGAGAGARAHVYRMAGALGAELQRLSGRFGPEAVAGLVPQVVRLLELLEALAGPAGAESVAMSVSMELRRRAELQLISWCWVLDSTLRKEREVMLRLKEVVDKQRDEIRAQAHEIVCKNHDTEALQEQLNRFMSMNEDLRHKLAVVQVQLKSSLEKKEDLETMDGAAAPVEELQHQDWGRNSAPSCFCKEELKQILQERNELKTSLFLVQEELAYYQRELLNDERIPSFLLDAMKSTIKKQRKKIRAKMLGTVEEPASRGDSWLGGETHRGEGRSQHPNITAHDGRKHHSAHGD
;
A
#
# COMPACT_ATOMS: atom_id res chain seq x y z
N ARG A 1 -89.15 22.22 -57.26
CA ARG A 1 -88.37 21.33 -56.36
C ARG A 1 -88.92 19.91 -56.49
N PRO A 2 -88.14 18.97 -57.04
CA PRO A 2 -88.04 17.64 -56.45
C PRO A 2 -86.55 17.30 -56.17
N PRO A 3 -86.23 16.43 -55.20
CA PRO A 3 -84.85 16.08 -54.90
C PRO A 3 -84.38 14.96 -55.84
N LEU A 4 -83.22 15.17 -56.45
CA LEU A 4 -82.45 14.13 -57.14
C LEU A 4 -81.93 13.15 -56.10
N ARG A 5 -82.35 11.90 -56.26
CA ARG A 5 -81.96 10.73 -55.50
C ARG A 5 -80.48 10.43 -55.77
N ALA A 6 -79.60 10.73 -54.82
CA ALA A 6 -78.19 10.33 -54.89
C ALA A 6 -78.08 8.82 -54.60
N ALA A 7 -77.65 8.05 -55.59
CA ALA A 7 -77.30 6.65 -55.44
C ALA A 7 -75.96 6.51 -54.67
N PRO A 8 -75.80 5.50 -53.79
CA PRO A 8 -74.53 5.25 -53.13
C PRO A 8 -73.57 4.65 -54.16
N ARG A 9 -72.51 5.41 -54.52
CA ARG A 9 -71.39 4.88 -55.30
C ARG A 9 -70.60 3.93 -54.40
N GLY A 10 -70.60 2.65 -54.80
CA GLY A 10 -70.03 1.54 -54.06
C GLY A 10 -68.55 1.74 -53.71
N ARG A 11 -68.27 1.62 -52.41
CA ARG A 11 -66.93 1.44 -51.87
C ARG A 11 -66.56 -0.05 -51.68
N ASP A 12 -67.40 -0.95 -52.19
CA ASP A 12 -67.36 -2.38 -51.88
C ASP A 12 -66.50 -3.22 -52.85
N GLY A 13 -65.97 -2.62 -53.92
CA GLY A 13 -65.24 -3.36 -54.97
C GLY A 13 -63.74 -3.55 -54.75
N ALA A 14 -63.09 -2.72 -53.92
CA ALA A 14 -61.63 -2.71 -53.80
C ALA A 14 -61.08 -3.92 -53.00
N GLY A 15 -61.74 -4.30 -51.91
CA GLY A 15 -61.33 -5.45 -51.08
C GLY A 15 -61.57 -6.81 -51.74
N ALA A 16 -62.64 -6.92 -52.53
CA ALA A 16 -62.96 -8.14 -53.29
C ALA A 16 -61.89 -8.44 -54.36
N GLY A 17 -61.40 -7.39 -55.04
CA GLY A 17 -60.30 -7.51 -56.00
C GLY A 17 -59.00 -7.97 -55.34
N ALA A 18 -58.64 -7.43 -54.17
CA ALA A 18 -57.41 -7.79 -53.47
C ALA A 18 -57.38 -9.26 -53.02
N ARG A 19 -58.47 -9.78 -52.43
CA ARG A 19 -58.58 -11.19 -52.04
C ARG A 19 -58.46 -12.15 -53.23
N ALA A 20 -59.08 -11.80 -54.35
CA ALA A 20 -58.96 -12.58 -55.59
C ALA A 20 -57.51 -12.67 -56.11
N HIS A 21 -56.70 -11.63 -55.89
CA HIS A 21 -55.27 -11.68 -56.22
C HIS A 21 -54.49 -12.61 -55.28
N VAL A 22 -54.81 -12.63 -53.97
CA VAL A 22 -54.18 -13.54 -52.99
C VAL A 22 -54.42 -15.00 -53.37
N TYR A 23 -55.65 -15.38 -53.73
CA TYR A 23 -55.93 -16.75 -54.18
C TYR A 23 -55.24 -17.13 -55.50
N ARG A 24 -55.10 -16.18 -56.44
CA ARG A 24 -54.34 -16.41 -57.68
C ARG A 24 -52.85 -16.64 -57.39
N MET A 25 -52.27 -15.86 -56.49
CA MET A 25 -50.89 -16.05 -56.03
C MET A 25 -50.72 -17.37 -55.29
N ALA A 26 -51.67 -17.75 -54.42
CA ALA A 26 -51.67 -19.04 -53.73
C ALA A 26 -51.64 -20.23 -54.71
N GLY A 27 -52.41 -20.16 -55.80
CA GLY A 27 -52.39 -21.18 -56.85
C GLY A 27 -51.04 -21.28 -57.57
N ALA A 28 -50.43 -20.14 -57.92
CA ALA A 28 -49.11 -20.11 -58.55
C ALA A 28 -48.00 -20.64 -57.61
N LEU A 29 -48.02 -20.21 -56.34
CA LEU A 29 -47.08 -20.66 -55.32
C LEU A 29 -47.25 -22.16 -55.02
N GLY A 30 -48.48 -22.67 -54.95
CA GLY A 30 -48.75 -24.10 -54.79
C GLY A 30 -48.16 -24.92 -55.94
N ALA A 31 -48.30 -24.45 -57.19
CA ALA A 31 -47.70 -25.10 -58.36
C ALA A 31 -46.16 -25.05 -58.34
N GLU A 32 -45.55 -24.01 -57.77
CA GLU A 32 -44.10 -23.91 -57.58
C GLU A 32 -43.59 -24.83 -56.47
N LEU A 33 -44.28 -24.88 -55.33
CA LEU A 33 -43.94 -25.79 -54.24
C LEU A 33 -44.08 -27.26 -54.67
N GLN A 34 -45.07 -27.59 -55.50
CA GLN A 34 -45.21 -28.92 -56.10
C GLN A 34 -44.03 -29.24 -57.04
N ARG A 35 -43.60 -28.28 -57.86
CA ARG A 35 -42.43 -28.43 -58.75
C ARG A 35 -41.12 -28.59 -57.96
N LEU A 36 -40.95 -27.86 -56.86
CA LEU A 36 -39.79 -27.98 -55.99
C LEU A 36 -39.76 -29.30 -55.23
N SER A 37 -40.92 -29.74 -54.70
CA SER A 37 -41.08 -31.04 -54.05
C SER A 37 -40.72 -32.20 -55.00
N GLY A 38 -41.11 -32.10 -56.28
CA GLY A 38 -40.72 -33.10 -57.29
C GLY A 38 -39.23 -33.14 -57.64
N ARG A 39 -38.46 -32.07 -57.37
CA ARG A 39 -37.02 -31.98 -57.68
C ARG A 39 -36.12 -32.24 -56.48
N PHE A 40 -36.53 -31.83 -55.29
CA PHE A 40 -35.73 -31.87 -54.06
C PHE A 40 -36.29 -32.80 -52.98
N GLY A 41 -37.42 -33.45 -53.25
CA GLY A 41 -38.13 -34.33 -52.32
C GLY A 41 -39.10 -33.58 -51.40
N PRO A 42 -40.14 -34.27 -50.88
CA PRO A 42 -41.19 -33.64 -50.07
C PRO A 42 -40.70 -33.13 -48.71
N GLU A 43 -39.69 -33.76 -48.13
CA GLU A 43 -39.11 -33.38 -46.82
C GLU A 43 -38.49 -31.98 -46.82
N ALA A 44 -37.85 -31.59 -47.94
CA ALA A 44 -37.24 -30.27 -48.08
C ALA A 44 -38.27 -29.12 -48.10
N VAL A 45 -39.50 -29.42 -48.52
CA VAL A 45 -40.58 -28.42 -48.68
C VAL A 45 -41.56 -28.47 -47.50
N ALA A 46 -41.61 -29.56 -46.74
CA ALA A 46 -42.55 -29.79 -45.64
C ALA A 46 -42.55 -28.68 -44.57
N GLY A 47 -41.39 -28.12 -44.22
CA GLY A 47 -41.30 -27.01 -43.26
C GLY A 47 -41.70 -25.64 -43.83
N LEU A 48 -41.64 -25.49 -45.16
CA LEU A 48 -41.94 -24.23 -45.86
C LEU A 48 -43.43 -24.07 -46.14
N VAL A 49 -44.14 -25.15 -46.46
CA VAL A 49 -45.58 -25.10 -46.77
C VAL A 49 -46.39 -24.40 -45.66
N PRO A 50 -46.24 -24.74 -44.37
CA PRO A 50 -46.98 -24.07 -43.29
C PRO A 50 -46.63 -22.59 -43.15
N GLN A 51 -45.42 -22.18 -43.54
CA GLN A 51 -45.00 -20.77 -43.51
C GLN A 51 -45.62 -19.98 -44.66
N VAL A 52 -45.67 -20.55 -45.86
CA VAL A 52 -46.32 -19.95 -47.04
C VAL A 52 -47.84 -19.85 -46.83
N VAL A 53 -48.47 -20.89 -46.30
CA VAL A 53 -49.90 -20.89 -45.95
C VAL A 53 -50.22 -19.78 -44.94
N ARG A 54 -49.46 -19.70 -43.84
CA ARG A 54 -49.61 -18.60 -42.87
C ARG A 54 -49.41 -17.21 -43.48
N LEU A 55 -48.47 -17.07 -44.42
CA LEU A 55 -48.26 -15.80 -45.11
C LEU A 55 -49.47 -15.42 -45.97
N LEU A 56 -50.03 -16.39 -46.70
CA LEU A 56 -51.21 -16.20 -47.53
C LEU A 56 -52.46 -15.88 -46.69
N GLU A 57 -52.63 -16.55 -45.54
CA GLU A 57 -53.70 -16.26 -44.57
C GLU A 57 -53.60 -14.81 -44.05
N LEU A 58 -52.40 -14.34 -43.73
CA LEU A 58 -52.17 -12.94 -43.30
C LEU A 58 -52.44 -11.94 -44.43
N LEU A 59 -52.02 -12.24 -45.67
CA LEU A 59 -52.29 -11.40 -46.84
C LEU A 59 -53.79 -11.34 -47.16
N GLU A 60 -54.51 -12.44 -46.99
CA GLU A 60 -55.96 -12.51 -47.15
C GLU A 60 -56.68 -11.70 -46.06
N ALA A 61 -56.21 -11.79 -44.81
CA ALA A 61 -56.70 -10.96 -43.70
C ALA A 61 -56.48 -9.47 -44.00
N LEU A 62 -55.29 -9.08 -44.45
CA LEU A 62 -54.95 -7.70 -44.85
C LEU A 62 -55.77 -7.19 -46.05
N ALA A 63 -56.19 -8.08 -46.95
CA ALA A 63 -57.03 -7.72 -48.10
C ALA A 63 -58.50 -7.39 -47.70
N GLY A 64 -58.91 -7.72 -46.46
CA GLY A 64 -60.18 -7.30 -45.88
C GLY A 64 -60.03 -6.08 -44.96
N PRO A 65 -61.01 -5.16 -44.93
CA PRO A 65 -60.94 -3.98 -44.07
C PRO A 65 -60.82 -4.32 -42.57
N ALA A 66 -61.55 -5.34 -42.10
CA ALA A 66 -61.49 -5.79 -40.70
C ALA A 66 -60.18 -6.54 -40.34
N GLY A 67 -59.59 -7.26 -41.30
CA GLY A 67 -58.35 -7.99 -41.05
C GLY A 67 -57.11 -7.09 -41.13
N ALA A 68 -57.14 -6.04 -41.96
CA ALA A 68 -56.13 -4.98 -41.95
C ALA A 68 -56.04 -4.29 -40.58
N GLU A 69 -57.19 -3.94 -39.99
CA GLU A 69 -57.25 -3.36 -38.64
C GLU A 69 -56.78 -4.34 -37.56
N SER A 70 -57.19 -5.62 -37.64
CA SER A 70 -56.76 -6.67 -36.70
C SER A 70 -55.25 -6.93 -36.74
N VAL A 71 -54.65 -7.04 -37.93
CA VAL A 71 -53.21 -7.24 -38.10
C VAL A 71 -52.43 -5.99 -37.66
N ALA A 72 -52.89 -4.79 -38.01
CA ALA A 72 -52.29 -3.55 -37.55
C ALA A 72 -52.33 -3.44 -36.01
N MET A 73 -53.42 -3.86 -35.37
CA MET A 73 -53.55 -3.87 -33.92
C MET A 73 -52.63 -4.91 -33.26
N SER A 74 -52.47 -6.10 -33.86
CA SER A 74 -51.54 -7.13 -33.41
C SER A 74 -50.07 -6.66 -33.50
N VAL A 75 -49.66 -6.07 -34.63
CA VAL A 75 -48.32 -5.50 -34.80
C VAL A 75 -48.09 -4.34 -33.82
N SER A 76 -49.08 -3.49 -33.62
CA SER A 76 -49.01 -2.39 -32.64
C SER A 76 -48.88 -2.90 -31.21
N MET A 77 -49.59 -3.97 -30.84
CA MET A 77 -49.45 -4.63 -29.53
C MET A 77 -48.08 -5.27 -29.35
N GLU A 78 -47.54 -5.93 -30.37
CA GLU A 78 -46.21 -6.56 -30.30
C GLU A 78 -45.09 -5.52 -30.20
N LEU A 79 -45.17 -4.42 -30.95
CA LEU A 79 -44.25 -3.29 -30.81
C LEU A 79 -44.33 -2.65 -29.42
N ARG A 80 -45.55 -2.48 -28.88
CA ARG A 80 -45.74 -2.00 -27.51
C ARG A 80 -45.13 -2.95 -26.49
N ARG A 81 -45.39 -4.26 -26.60
CA ARG A 81 -44.83 -5.29 -25.72
C ARG A 81 -43.30 -5.31 -25.77
N ARG A 82 -42.70 -5.15 -26.96
CA ARG A 82 -41.24 -5.05 -27.12
C ARG A 82 -40.68 -3.78 -26.47
N ALA A 83 -41.36 -2.65 -26.64
CA ALA A 83 -40.98 -1.40 -25.97
C ALA A 83 -41.08 -1.52 -24.45
N GLU A 84 -42.13 -2.16 -23.92
CA GLU A 84 -42.30 -2.43 -22.48
C GLU A 84 -41.18 -3.34 -21.95
N LEU A 85 -40.85 -4.44 -22.64
CA LEU A 85 -39.76 -5.32 -22.24
C LEU A 85 -38.40 -4.65 -22.32
N GLN A 86 -38.15 -3.82 -23.34
CA GLN A 86 -36.94 -3.03 -23.42
C GLN A 86 -36.85 -2.01 -22.28
N LEU A 87 -37.96 -1.34 -21.94
CA LEU A 87 -38.01 -0.42 -20.81
C LEU A 87 -37.71 -1.13 -19.50
N ILE A 88 -38.33 -2.30 -19.27
CA ILE A 88 -38.06 -3.14 -18.10
C ILE A 88 -36.57 -3.49 -18.06
N SER A 89 -36.01 -4.02 -19.15
CA SER A 89 -34.59 -4.37 -19.24
C SER A 89 -33.68 -3.18 -18.94
N TRP A 90 -33.98 -2.01 -19.49
CA TRP A 90 -33.23 -0.78 -19.25
C TRP A 90 -33.33 -0.31 -17.79
N CYS A 91 -34.52 -0.36 -17.19
CA CYS A 91 -34.73 -0.06 -15.78
C CYS A 91 -33.94 -1.01 -14.86
N TRP A 92 -33.88 -2.31 -15.17
CA TRP A 92 -33.07 -3.27 -14.42
C TRP A 92 -31.58 -2.95 -14.48
N VAL A 93 -31.07 -2.62 -15.67
CA VAL A 93 -29.66 -2.26 -15.85
C VAL A 93 -29.34 -1.00 -15.05
N LEU A 94 -30.18 0.04 -15.15
CA LEU A 94 -30.00 1.30 -14.44
C LEU A 94 -30.07 1.13 -12.91
N ASP A 95 -31.02 0.33 -12.41
CA ASP A 95 -31.13 0.05 -10.97
C ASP A 95 -29.93 -0.78 -10.48
N SER A 96 -29.43 -1.72 -11.30
CA SER A 96 -28.21 -2.47 -10.99
C SER A 96 -26.97 -1.56 -10.92
N THR A 97 -26.82 -0.62 -11.85
CA THR A 97 -25.70 0.34 -11.82
C THR A 97 -25.78 1.27 -10.63
N LEU A 98 -26.96 1.83 -10.34
CA LEU A 98 -27.16 2.70 -9.17
C LEU A 98 -26.89 1.97 -7.85
N ARG A 99 -27.26 0.68 -7.73
CA ARG A 99 -26.92 -0.14 -6.55
C ARG A 99 -25.41 -0.31 -6.39
N LYS A 100 -24.69 -0.61 -7.47
CA LYS A 100 -23.23 -0.75 -7.45
C LYS A 100 -22.55 0.57 -7.06
N GLU A 101 -23.02 1.68 -7.61
CA GLU A 101 -22.52 3.02 -7.26
C GLU A 101 -22.75 3.35 -5.78
N ARG A 102 -23.93 3.04 -5.24
CA ARG A 102 -24.23 3.19 -3.81
C ARG A 102 -23.33 2.33 -2.94
N GLU A 103 -23.07 1.09 -3.34
CA GLU A 103 -22.17 0.20 -2.60
C GLU A 103 -20.73 0.75 -2.59
N VAL A 104 -20.22 1.19 -3.74
CA VAL A 104 -18.91 1.83 -3.83
C VAL A 104 -18.86 3.09 -2.97
N MET A 105 -19.91 3.91 -3.00
CA MET A 105 -20.01 5.12 -2.19
C MET A 105 -20.01 4.82 -0.69
N LEU A 106 -20.70 3.76 -0.24
CA LEU A 106 -20.70 3.33 1.15
C LEU A 106 -19.32 2.84 1.59
N ARG A 107 -18.63 2.04 0.76
CA ARG A 107 -17.25 1.60 1.04
C ARG A 107 -16.28 2.78 1.12
N LEU A 108 -16.39 3.72 0.19
CA LEU A 108 -15.58 4.95 0.22
C LEU A 108 -15.88 5.79 1.46
N LYS A 109 -17.15 5.94 1.84
CA LYS A 109 -17.54 6.64 3.05
C LYS A 109 -16.94 5.97 4.29
N GLU A 110 -17.00 4.64 4.39
CA GLU A 110 -16.42 3.90 5.51
C GLU A 110 -14.91 4.13 5.62
N VAL A 111 -14.18 4.10 4.50
CA VAL A 111 -12.73 4.37 4.49
C VAL A 111 -12.43 5.82 4.88
N VAL A 112 -13.21 6.79 4.37
CA VAL A 112 -13.05 8.22 4.72
C VAL A 112 -13.34 8.46 6.20
N ASP A 113 -14.40 7.85 6.75
CA ASP A 113 -14.75 8.00 8.15
C ASP A 113 -13.67 7.38 9.05
N LYS A 114 -13.16 6.18 8.71
CA LYS A 114 -12.00 5.57 9.38
C LYS A 114 -10.75 6.45 9.34
N GLN A 115 -10.41 7.01 8.18
CA GLN A 115 -9.27 7.91 8.04
C GLN A 115 -9.44 9.20 8.86
N ARG A 116 -10.67 9.73 8.96
CA ARG A 116 -10.96 10.88 9.81
C ARG A 116 -10.78 10.56 11.28
N ASP A 117 -11.22 9.39 11.73
CA ASP A 117 -11.02 8.93 13.09
C ASP A 117 -9.54 8.71 13.42
N GLU A 118 -8.78 8.11 12.49
CA GLU A 118 -7.33 7.92 12.62
C GLU A 118 -6.60 9.27 12.73
N ILE A 119 -6.93 10.24 11.87
CA ILE A 119 -6.35 11.59 11.95
C ILE A 119 -6.67 12.25 13.29
N ARG A 120 -7.90 12.09 13.80
CA ARG A 120 -8.30 12.62 15.12
C ARG A 120 -7.49 11.95 16.25
N ALA A 121 -7.33 10.63 16.20
CA ALA A 121 -6.56 9.89 17.18
C ALA A 121 -5.07 10.31 17.18
N GLN A 122 -4.47 10.39 15.99
CA GLN A 122 -3.09 10.85 15.81
C GLN A 122 -2.89 12.30 16.27
N ALA A 123 -3.85 13.19 16.00
CA ALA A 123 -3.79 14.57 16.49
C ALA A 123 -3.80 14.62 18.04
N HIS A 124 -4.65 13.81 18.69
CA HIS A 124 -4.63 13.69 20.15
C HIS A 124 -3.31 13.12 20.68
N GLU A 125 -2.74 12.12 20.02
CA GLU A 125 -1.45 11.54 20.40
C GLU A 125 -0.30 12.55 20.28
N ILE A 126 -0.26 13.32 19.18
CA ILE A 126 0.71 14.42 18.99
C ILE A 126 0.60 15.42 20.13
N VAL A 127 -0.63 15.81 20.50
CA VAL A 127 -0.85 16.75 21.60
C VAL A 127 -0.31 16.18 22.92
N CYS A 128 -0.58 14.91 23.24
CA CYS A 128 -0.03 14.27 24.46
C CYS A 128 1.51 14.28 24.44
N LYS A 129 2.12 13.85 23.33
CA LYS A 129 3.59 13.84 23.19
C LYS A 129 4.18 15.24 23.29
N ASN A 130 3.50 16.26 22.76
CA ASN A 130 3.95 17.65 22.89
C ASN A 130 3.98 18.09 24.35
N HIS A 131 2.93 17.79 25.13
CA HIS A 131 2.92 18.10 26.57
C HIS A 131 4.08 17.40 27.31
N ASP A 132 4.38 16.14 26.98
CA ASP A 132 5.53 15.44 27.56
C ASP A 132 6.86 16.11 27.19
N THR A 133 7.02 16.52 25.92
CA THR A 133 8.23 17.24 25.48
C THR A 133 8.37 18.60 26.16
N GLU A 134 7.27 19.33 26.36
CA GLU A 134 7.25 20.59 27.09
C GLU A 134 7.64 20.39 28.57
N ALA A 135 7.08 19.38 29.23
CA ALA A 135 7.43 19.04 30.60
C ALA A 135 8.91 18.68 30.77
N LEU A 136 9.47 17.90 29.84
CA LEU A 136 10.90 17.57 29.82
C LEU A 136 11.76 18.80 29.53
N GLN A 137 11.34 19.68 28.61
CA GLN A 137 12.04 20.93 28.32
C GLN A 137 12.09 21.84 29.56
N GLU A 138 11.01 21.91 30.34
CA GLU A 138 10.99 22.64 31.61
C GLU A 138 11.95 22.04 32.64
N GLN A 139 12.00 20.70 32.77
CA GLN A 139 12.95 20.04 33.66
C GLN A 139 14.40 20.35 33.28
N LEU A 140 14.71 20.31 31.98
CA LEU A 140 16.03 20.68 31.47
C LEU A 140 16.37 22.14 31.82
N ASN A 141 15.45 23.08 31.57
CA ASN A 141 15.66 24.49 31.89
C ASN A 141 15.93 24.71 33.39
N ARG A 142 15.19 24.02 34.27
CA ARG A 142 15.43 24.05 35.73
C ARG A 142 16.81 23.51 36.09
N PHE A 143 17.24 22.40 35.47
CA PHE A 143 18.57 21.84 35.70
C PHE A 143 19.68 22.78 35.21
N MET A 144 19.49 23.43 34.06
CA MET A 144 20.45 24.40 33.52
C MET A 144 20.63 25.59 34.45
N SER A 145 19.53 26.16 34.98
CA SER A 145 19.60 27.22 35.99
C SER A 145 20.36 26.77 37.24
N MET A 146 20.08 25.57 37.73
CA MET A 146 20.78 25.03 38.92
C MET A 146 22.26 24.76 38.65
N ASN A 147 22.62 24.32 37.44
CA ASN A 147 24.02 24.13 37.05
C ASN A 147 24.76 25.47 37.00
N GLU A 148 24.12 26.50 36.47
CA GLU A 148 24.67 27.86 36.46
C GLU A 148 24.89 28.40 37.88
N ASP A 149 23.91 28.21 38.78
CA ASP A 149 24.05 28.57 40.19
C ASP A 149 25.22 27.83 40.87
N LEU A 150 25.39 26.54 40.59
CA LEU A 150 26.51 25.74 41.13
C LEU A 150 27.86 26.23 40.60
N ARG A 151 27.96 26.55 39.30
CA ARG A 151 29.17 27.15 38.72
C ARG A 151 29.48 28.49 39.36
N HIS A 152 28.47 29.33 39.61
CA HIS A 152 28.64 30.59 40.31
C HIS A 152 29.13 30.39 41.76
N LYS A 153 28.51 29.46 42.50
CA LYS A 153 28.94 29.10 43.86
C LYS A 153 30.39 28.59 43.89
N LEU A 154 30.78 27.73 42.95
CA LEU A 154 32.15 27.25 42.80
C LEU A 154 33.13 28.42 42.54
N ALA A 155 32.78 29.35 41.66
CA ALA A 155 33.61 30.53 41.39
C ALA A 155 33.82 31.40 42.63
N VAL A 156 32.75 31.65 43.41
CA VAL A 156 32.82 32.41 44.66
C VAL A 156 33.72 31.71 45.68
N VAL A 157 33.53 30.40 45.91
CA VAL A 157 34.35 29.62 46.84
C VAL A 157 35.82 29.60 46.40
N GLN A 158 36.09 29.48 45.10
CA GLN A 158 37.44 29.51 44.56
C GLN A 158 38.14 30.86 44.80
N VAL A 159 37.41 31.98 44.66
CA VAL A 159 37.92 33.33 44.98
C VAL A 159 38.15 33.50 46.48
N GLN A 160 37.23 33.03 47.32
CA GLN A 160 37.39 33.06 48.78
C GLN A 160 38.62 32.27 49.23
N LEU A 161 38.86 31.09 48.63
CA LEU A 161 40.04 30.27 48.91
C LEU A 161 41.32 31.00 48.53
N LYS A 162 41.39 31.60 47.33
CA LYS A 162 42.55 32.38 46.88
C LYS A 162 42.86 33.54 47.82
N SER A 163 41.86 34.36 48.14
CA SER A 163 42.04 35.50 49.05
C SER A 163 42.40 35.10 50.48
N SER A 164 42.02 33.90 50.94
CA SER A 164 42.44 33.37 52.24
C SER A 164 43.87 32.84 52.20
N LEU A 165 44.33 32.34 51.06
CA LEU A 165 45.71 31.93 50.84
C LEU A 165 46.64 33.15 50.81
N GLU A 166 46.27 34.19 50.04
CA GLU A 166 47.01 35.46 49.96
C GLU A 166 47.15 36.10 51.35
N LYS A 167 46.07 36.18 52.15
CA LYS A 167 46.14 36.71 53.52
C LYS A 167 47.03 35.88 54.45
N LYS A 168 47.09 34.56 54.27
CA LYS A 168 48.00 33.69 55.04
C LYS A 168 49.45 33.93 54.62
N GLU A 169 49.70 34.06 53.32
CA GLU A 169 51.02 34.38 52.77
C GLU A 169 51.49 35.78 53.25
N ASP A 170 50.60 36.77 53.24
CA ASP A 170 50.85 38.12 53.76
C ASP A 170 51.17 38.11 55.28
N LEU A 171 50.44 37.30 56.07
CA LEU A 171 50.69 37.12 57.50
C LEU A 171 52.01 36.37 57.77
N GLU A 172 52.36 35.38 56.95
CA GLU A 172 53.65 34.68 57.05
C GLU A 172 54.84 35.55 56.61
N THR A 173 54.66 36.50 55.69
CA THR A 173 55.70 37.50 55.37
C THR A 173 55.91 38.58 56.44
N MET A 174 55.01 38.68 57.44
CA MET A 174 55.14 39.59 58.59
C MET A 174 55.72 38.91 59.85
N ASP A 175 55.78 37.57 59.90
CA ASP A 175 56.36 36.80 61.01
C ASP A 175 57.69 36.14 60.59
N GLY A 176 58.64 36.98 60.18
CA GLY A 176 60.00 36.55 59.85
C GLY A 176 60.87 36.42 61.09
N ALA A 177 60.73 35.34 61.88
CA ALA A 177 61.82 34.72 62.64
C ALA A 177 61.38 33.43 63.40
N ALA A 178 61.39 32.28 62.72
CA ALA A 178 61.88 31.00 63.26
C ALA A 178 61.78 29.86 62.23
N ALA A 179 62.91 29.20 61.97
CA ALA A 179 63.05 27.97 61.17
C ALA A 179 62.66 26.71 61.99
N PRO A 180 62.94 25.47 61.53
CA PRO A 180 62.46 24.76 60.33
C PRO A 180 61.74 23.44 60.73
N VAL A 181 60.71 22.98 60.02
CA VAL A 181 60.15 21.62 60.26
C VAL A 181 59.70 20.93 58.96
N GLU A 182 60.49 19.93 58.61
CA GLU A 182 60.18 18.65 57.93
C GLU A 182 59.25 18.64 56.71
N GLU A 183 59.93 18.79 55.57
CA GLU A 183 59.82 18.07 54.31
C GLU A 183 59.13 16.68 54.40
N LEU A 184 57.85 16.64 54.00
CA LEU A 184 57.11 15.40 53.73
C LEU A 184 56.84 15.27 52.23
N GLN A 185 57.81 14.63 51.58
CA GLN A 185 57.65 13.71 50.45
C GLN A 185 56.89 14.24 49.22
N HIS A 186 57.64 15.02 48.45
CA HIS A 186 57.41 15.19 47.02
C HIS A 186 57.80 13.87 46.30
N GLN A 187 56.86 12.94 46.16
CA GLN A 187 57.02 11.81 45.24
C GLN A 187 56.69 12.25 43.82
N ASP A 188 57.74 12.64 43.11
CA ASP A 188 57.81 12.61 41.65
C ASP A 188 57.71 11.14 41.19
N TRP A 189 56.52 10.73 40.78
CA TRP A 189 56.35 9.54 39.95
C TRP A 189 55.79 9.97 38.59
N GLY A 190 56.70 10.10 37.63
CA GLY A 190 56.39 9.71 36.26
C GLY A 190 55.77 10.80 35.40
N ARG A 191 56.61 11.77 35.03
CA ARG A 191 56.61 12.33 33.67
C ARG A 191 56.62 11.18 32.65
N ASN A 192 55.44 10.77 32.18
CA ASN A 192 55.11 10.17 30.87
C ASN A 192 53.93 9.20 30.98
N SER A 193 52.71 9.72 31.00
CA SER A 193 51.61 9.05 30.31
C SER A 193 50.63 10.11 29.81
N ALA A 194 50.23 9.97 28.55
CA ALA A 194 49.43 10.93 27.81
C ALA A 194 48.12 11.32 28.51
N PRO A 195 47.53 12.48 28.18
CA PRO A 195 46.23 12.88 28.70
C PRO A 195 45.11 12.02 28.08
N SER A 196 44.80 10.86 28.67
CA SER A 196 43.61 10.03 28.38
C SER A 196 43.46 8.89 29.39
N CYS A 197 42.80 9.14 30.52
CA CYS A 197 42.40 8.08 31.45
C CYS A 197 40.92 8.26 31.81
N PHE A 198 40.04 7.46 31.20
CA PHE A 198 38.63 7.36 31.61
C PHE A 198 38.54 6.69 32.99
N CYS A 199 37.62 7.15 33.83
CA CYS A 199 37.28 6.43 35.07
C CYS A 199 36.67 5.06 34.74
N LYS A 200 36.83 4.07 35.62
CA LYS A 200 36.28 2.70 35.41
C LYS A 200 34.77 2.73 35.19
N GLU A 201 34.08 3.64 35.84
CA GLU A 201 32.64 3.90 35.73
C GLU A 201 32.29 4.53 34.38
N GLU A 202 33.07 5.52 33.92
CA GLU A 202 32.90 6.13 32.59
C GLU A 202 33.12 5.12 31.47
N LEU A 203 34.12 4.24 31.60
CA LEU A 203 34.37 3.21 30.60
C LEU A 203 33.23 2.19 30.53
N LYS A 204 32.63 1.83 31.68
CA LYS A 204 31.43 0.96 31.70
C LYS A 204 30.26 1.62 31.02
N GLN A 205 30.05 2.91 31.28
CA GLN A 205 28.98 3.68 30.65
C GLN A 205 29.18 3.80 29.13
N ILE A 206 30.39 4.15 28.69
CA ILE A 206 30.75 4.20 27.26
C ILE A 206 30.57 2.84 26.58
N LEU A 207 30.93 1.74 27.26
CA LEU A 207 30.74 0.40 26.71
C LEU A 207 29.26 0.02 26.59
N GLN A 208 28.44 0.42 27.56
CA GLN A 208 27.00 0.22 27.52
C GLN A 208 26.37 1.02 26.38
N GLU A 209 26.63 2.33 26.31
CA GLU A 209 26.16 3.21 25.23
C GLU A 209 26.62 2.69 23.87
N ARG A 210 27.86 2.20 23.76
CA ARG A 210 28.38 1.57 22.54
C ARG A 210 27.61 0.30 22.17
N ASN A 211 27.21 -0.53 23.14
CA ASN A 211 26.42 -1.73 22.87
C ASN A 211 25.00 -1.37 22.41
N GLU A 212 24.38 -0.39 23.06
CA GLU A 212 23.05 0.12 22.69
C GLU A 212 23.08 0.69 21.26
N LEU A 213 24.06 1.53 20.95
CA LEU A 213 24.26 2.08 19.61
C LEU A 213 24.56 1.01 18.55
N LYS A 214 25.27 -0.07 18.91
CA LYS A 214 25.46 -1.21 17.99
C LYS A 214 24.15 -1.91 17.67
N THR A 215 23.29 -2.11 18.68
CA THR A 215 21.97 -2.70 18.48
C THR A 215 21.09 -1.80 17.62
N SER A 216 21.04 -0.50 17.92
CA SER A 216 20.29 0.47 17.09
C SER A 216 20.81 0.54 15.66
N LEU A 217 22.13 0.53 15.45
CA LEU A 217 22.73 0.52 14.12
C LEU A 217 22.35 -0.73 13.33
N PHE A 218 22.31 -1.89 14.00
CA PHE A 218 21.88 -3.14 13.38
C PHE A 218 20.42 -3.07 12.93
N LEU A 219 19.51 -2.61 13.80
CA LEU A 219 18.08 -2.46 13.48
C LEU A 219 17.86 -1.48 12.32
N VAL A 220 18.49 -0.31 12.36
CA VAL A 220 18.39 0.69 11.28
C VAL A 220 18.94 0.13 9.96
N GLN A 221 19.97 -0.72 10.01
CA GLN A 221 20.51 -1.36 8.81
C GLN A 221 19.56 -2.41 8.23
N GLU A 222 18.82 -3.13 9.09
CA GLU A 222 17.76 -4.06 8.69
C GLU A 222 16.55 -3.32 8.10
N GLU A 223 16.09 -2.23 8.73
CA GLU A 223 15.01 -1.37 8.20
C GLU A 223 15.38 -0.79 6.83
N LEU A 224 16.61 -0.31 6.70
CA LEU A 224 17.11 0.22 5.44
C LEU A 224 17.21 -0.86 4.34
N ALA A 225 17.53 -2.11 4.71
CA ALA A 225 17.48 -3.25 3.79
C ALA A 225 16.04 -3.62 3.44
N TYR A 226 15.12 -3.56 4.41
CA TYR A 226 13.69 -3.78 4.21
C TYR A 226 13.11 -2.79 3.19
N TYR A 227 13.30 -1.48 3.39
CA TYR A 227 12.81 -0.47 2.43
C TYR A 227 13.45 -0.62 1.05
N GLN A 228 14.73 -0.97 0.98
CA GLN A 228 15.41 -1.22 -0.29
C GLN A 228 14.86 -2.44 -1.04
N ARG A 229 14.46 -3.50 -0.31
CA ARG A 229 13.81 -4.68 -0.89
C ARG A 229 12.37 -4.38 -1.29
N GLU A 230 11.63 -3.63 -0.49
CA GLU A 230 10.26 -3.22 -0.78
C GLU A 230 10.17 -2.29 -2.00
N LEU A 231 11.15 -1.38 -2.17
CA LEU A 231 11.31 -0.56 -3.38
C LEU A 231 11.57 -1.40 -4.66
N LEU A 232 12.13 -2.61 -4.51
CA LEU A 232 12.42 -3.56 -5.60
C LEU A 232 11.25 -4.49 -5.91
N ASN A 233 10.39 -4.78 -4.92
CA ASN A 233 9.22 -5.64 -5.07
C ASN A 233 8.11 -5.02 -5.93
N ASP A 234 8.09 -3.69 -6.06
CA ASP A 234 6.98 -2.95 -6.68
C ASP A 234 7.24 -2.56 -8.16
N GLU A 235 8.37 -2.96 -8.78
CA GLU A 235 8.80 -2.58 -10.15
C GLU A 235 8.81 -1.05 -10.46
N ARG A 236 8.56 -0.19 -9.47
CA ARG A 236 8.40 1.27 -9.65
C ARG A 236 9.69 1.96 -10.13
N ILE A 237 10.87 1.39 -9.83
CA ILE A 237 12.16 2.02 -10.08
C ILE A 237 13.18 0.98 -10.59
N PRO A 238 13.75 1.18 -11.80
CA PRO A 238 14.83 0.35 -12.31
C PRO A 238 16.04 0.23 -11.38
N SER A 239 16.64 -0.96 -11.32
CA SER A 239 17.78 -1.30 -10.43
C SER A 239 18.99 -0.36 -10.57
N PHE A 240 19.29 0.09 -11.79
CA PHE A 240 20.41 1.01 -12.04
C PHE A 240 20.24 2.38 -11.36
N LEU A 241 19.00 2.88 -11.23
CA LEU A 241 18.72 4.13 -10.52
C LEU A 241 18.88 3.94 -9.01
N LEU A 242 18.42 2.81 -8.48
CA LEU A 242 18.58 2.47 -7.07
C LEU A 242 20.07 2.35 -6.71
N ASP A 243 20.88 1.75 -7.57
CA ASP A 243 22.33 1.63 -7.36
C ASP A 243 23.04 3.00 -7.47
N ALA A 244 22.63 3.85 -8.40
CA ALA A 244 23.11 5.23 -8.49
C ALA A 244 22.75 6.04 -7.23
N MET A 245 21.52 5.92 -6.74
CA MET A 245 21.07 6.55 -5.48
C MET A 245 21.83 6.01 -4.28
N LYS A 246 21.99 4.69 -4.13
CA LYS A 246 22.81 4.06 -3.09
C LYS A 246 24.25 4.57 -3.12
N SER A 247 24.85 4.69 -4.30
CA SER A 247 26.20 5.22 -4.46
C SER A 247 26.30 6.68 -4.00
N THR A 248 25.29 7.50 -4.29
CA THR A 248 25.22 8.91 -3.88
C THR A 248 25.02 9.04 -2.38
N ILE A 249 24.13 8.23 -1.78
CA ILE A 249 23.92 8.18 -0.32
C ILE A 249 25.20 7.73 0.39
N LYS A 250 25.92 6.72 -0.14
CA LYS A 250 27.21 6.29 0.43
C LYS A 250 28.25 7.41 0.39
N LYS A 251 28.33 8.17 -0.72
CA LYS A 251 29.21 9.35 -0.84
C LYS A 251 28.85 10.44 0.18
N GLN A 252 27.56 10.78 0.28
CA GLN A 252 27.08 11.77 1.26
C GLN A 252 27.32 11.31 2.69
N ARG A 253 27.06 10.03 3.01
CA ARG A 253 27.34 9.45 4.33
C ARG A 253 28.82 9.52 4.68
N LYS A 254 29.72 9.26 3.72
CA LYS A 254 31.17 9.39 3.92
C LYS A 254 31.54 10.84 4.25
N LYS A 255 31.00 11.80 3.50
CA LYS A 255 31.21 13.24 3.72
C LYS A 255 30.68 13.73 5.07
N ILE A 256 29.47 13.33 5.44
CA ILE A 256 28.86 13.67 6.73
C ILE A 256 29.67 13.04 7.87
N ARG A 257 30.05 11.76 7.75
CA ARG A 257 30.88 11.07 8.75
C ARG A 257 32.22 11.76 8.95
N ALA A 258 32.91 12.12 7.87
CA ALA A 258 34.18 12.85 7.94
C ALA A 258 34.02 14.18 8.67
N LYS A 259 32.96 14.94 8.37
CA LYS A 259 32.62 16.18 9.08
C LYS A 259 32.29 15.98 10.56
N MET A 260 31.50 14.95 10.90
CA MET A 260 31.10 14.68 12.29
C MET A 260 32.25 14.16 13.15
N LEU A 261 33.21 13.44 12.56
CA LEU A 261 34.33 12.83 13.26
C LEU A 261 35.64 13.63 13.14
N GLY A 262 35.63 14.76 12.41
CA GLY A 262 36.81 15.61 12.23
C GLY A 262 37.95 14.99 11.41
N THR A 263 37.68 13.96 10.61
CA THR A 263 38.69 13.32 9.75
C THR A 263 38.77 14.03 8.39
N VAL A 264 39.98 14.37 7.93
CA VAL A 264 40.22 15.07 6.64
C VAL A 264 39.76 14.19 5.47
N GLU A 265 39.02 14.78 4.52
CA GLU A 265 38.57 14.09 3.30
C GLU A 265 39.77 13.80 2.36
N GLU A 266 40.16 12.54 2.25
CA GLU A 266 41.00 12.04 1.15
C GLU A 266 40.16 11.93 -0.14
N PRO A 267 40.63 12.51 -1.28
CA PRO A 267 39.91 12.46 -2.54
C PRO A 267 39.83 11.02 -3.05
N ALA A 268 38.71 10.72 -3.71
CA ALA A 268 38.33 9.38 -4.16
C ALA A 268 39.44 8.66 -4.95
N SER A 269 40.20 7.80 -4.27
CA SER A 269 41.05 6.79 -4.90
C SER A 269 40.54 5.40 -4.57
N ARG A 270 40.07 4.75 -5.64
CA ARG A 270 39.96 3.32 -5.92
C ARG A 270 40.21 2.35 -4.74
N GLY A 271 39.12 1.75 -4.27
CA GLY A 271 39.10 0.41 -3.69
C GLY A 271 39.25 0.31 -2.18
N ASP A 272 38.12 0.35 -1.47
CA ASP A 272 38.02 -0.25 -0.14
C ASP A 272 36.81 -1.17 -0.11
N SER A 273 37.07 -2.44 -0.38
CA SER A 273 36.18 -3.55 -0.10
C SER A 273 36.10 -3.71 1.42
N TRP A 274 35.08 -3.12 2.03
CA TRP A 274 34.68 -3.53 3.36
C TRP A 274 33.23 -4.01 3.31
N LEU A 275 33.09 -5.28 3.68
CA LEU A 275 31.88 -6.09 3.85
C LEU A 275 31.38 -6.85 2.61
N GLY A 276 32.22 -7.75 2.10
CA GLY A 276 31.79 -9.01 1.51
C GLY A 276 32.44 -10.14 2.32
N GLY A 277 31.68 -10.73 3.24
CA GLY A 277 32.11 -11.83 4.10
C GLY A 277 31.16 -13.00 3.96
N GLU A 278 30.99 -13.50 2.74
CA GLU A 278 30.36 -14.79 2.47
C GLU A 278 31.41 -15.88 2.71
N THR A 279 31.34 -16.55 3.87
CA THR A 279 32.12 -17.77 4.10
C THR A 279 31.41 -18.96 3.48
N HIS A 280 31.71 -19.24 2.22
CA HIS A 280 31.67 -20.61 1.70
C HIS A 280 32.80 -21.41 2.37
N ARG A 281 32.46 -22.33 3.28
CA ARG A 281 33.40 -23.33 3.80
C ARG A 281 33.19 -24.63 3.02
N GLY A 282 34.06 -24.84 2.03
CA GLY A 282 34.17 -26.09 1.28
C GLY A 282 34.81 -27.21 2.11
N GLU A 283 34.45 -28.43 1.72
CA GLU A 283 34.77 -29.72 2.30
C GLU A 283 36.27 -30.08 2.27
N GLY A 284 36.69 -31.02 3.14
CA GLY A 284 37.84 -31.88 2.85
C GLY A 284 38.70 -32.39 4.02
N ARG A 285 38.36 -33.61 4.47
CA ARG A 285 39.25 -34.67 5.01
C ARG A 285 39.73 -34.67 6.49
N SER A 286 39.13 -35.65 7.19
CA SER A 286 39.76 -36.79 7.90
C SER A 286 40.65 -36.54 9.12
N GLN A 287 40.12 -36.88 10.31
CA GLN A 287 40.46 -38.12 11.03
C GLN A 287 39.72 -38.18 12.38
N HIS A 288 38.87 -39.20 12.56
CA HIS A 288 38.30 -39.60 13.85
C HIS A 288 39.04 -40.83 14.38
N PRO A 289 39.20 -40.97 15.70
CA PRO A 289 39.08 -42.25 16.36
C PRO A 289 37.83 -42.27 17.25
N ASN A 290 36.94 -43.18 16.87
CA ASN A 290 36.24 -44.17 17.69
C ASN A 290 36.26 -43.99 19.23
N ILE A 291 35.07 -43.94 19.86
CA ILE A 291 34.71 -44.71 21.08
C ILE A 291 33.18 -44.89 21.08
N THR A 292 32.80 -46.16 21.05
CA THR A 292 31.50 -46.80 21.22
C THR A 292 30.89 -46.61 22.62
N ALA A 293 29.57 -46.41 22.71
CA ALA A 293 28.77 -46.78 23.89
C ALA A 293 27.31 -47.11 23.53
N HIS A 294 27.07 -48.41 23.48
CA HIS A 294 25.87 -49.20 23.75
C HIS A 294 24.43 -48.63 23.62
N ASP A 295 23.72 -49.27 22.70
CA ASP A 295 22.27 -49.42 22.56
C ASP A 295 21.63 -50.12 23.79
N GLY A 296 20.41 -49.69 24.13
CA GLY A 296 19.64 -50.09 25.32
C GLY A 296 18.14 -49.98 25.08
N ARG A 297 17.64 -50.78 24.13
CA ARG A 297 16.23 -51.11 23.92
C ARG A 297 15.48 -51.40 25.24
N LYS A 298 14.37 -50.69 25.49
CA LYS A 298 13.26 -51.21 26.31
C LYS A 298 11.92 -50.86 25.67
N HIS A 299 11.26 -51.90 25.16
CA HIS A 299 9.82 -51.98 24.99
C HIS A 299 9.15 -52.11 26.36
N HIS A 300 8.01 -51.44 26.57
CA HIS A 300 6.81 -51.89 27.29
C HIS A 300 5.79 -50.74 27.22
N SER A 301 4.69 -50.88 26.47
CA SER A 301 3.44 -51.58 26.79
C SER A 301 2.39 -50.55 27.21
N ALA A 302 1.49 -50.23 26.28
CA ALA A 302 0.29 -49.44 26.54
C ALA A 302 -0.88 -50.40 26.85
N HIS A 303 -1.48 -50.22 28.02
CA HIS A 303 -2.73 -50.85 28.44
C HIS A 303 -3.47 -49.93 29.41
N GLY A 304 -4.79 -49.85 29.22
CA GLY A 304 -5.81 -49.28 30.12
C GLY A 304 -5.99 -47.77 29.98
N ASP A 305 -7.21 -47.22 29.94
CA ASP A 305 -8.59 -47.72 29.96
C ASP A 305 -9.47 -46.60 29.35
#